data_AF-A0A359AJQ9-F1
#
_entry.id   AF-A0A359AJQ9-F1
#
_cell.length_a   1.000
_cell.length_b   1.000
_cell.length_c   1.000
_cell.angle_alpha   90.00
_cell.angle_beta   90.00
_cell.angle_gamma   90.00
#
_symmetry.space_group_name_H-M   'P 1'
#
loop_
_entity.id
_entity.type
_entity.pdbx_description
1 polymer ?
#
loop_
_entity_poly.entity_id
_entity_poly.type
_entity_poly.pdbx_seq_one_letter_code
_entity_poly.pdbx_strand_id
1 'polypeptide(L)'
;MNPNPPLEARKEHLAAQKDLLNKQIAEIRSQLAYIFEGKEFSINPKTGKVEHRFGQLEIDAVDKEFIADFEKRLQEIYKQLEEIK
;
A
#
# COMPACT_ATOMS: atom_id res chain seq x y z
N MET A 1 -0.69 -39.06 0.23
CA MET A 1 -1.20 -38.23 -0.88
C MET A 1 -1.33 -36.82 -0.35
N ASN A 2 -0.66 -35.83 -0.95
CA ASN A 2 -0.84 -34.43 -0.56
C ASN A 2 -2.16 -33.94 -1.17
N PRO A 3 -3.18 -33.54 -0.39
CA PRO A 3 -4.34 -32.89 -0.95
C PRO A 3 -3.91 -31.47 -1.32
N ASN A 4 -3.48 -31.29 -2.56
CA ASN A 4 -3.44 -29.95 -3.13
C ASN A 4 -4.88 -29.41 -3.07
N PRO A 5 -5.14 -28.29 -2.37
CA PRO A 5 -6.49 -27.74 -2.30
C PRO A 5 -7.04 -27.49 -3.72
N PRO A 6 -8.35 -27.66 -3.93
CA PRO A 6 -8.98 -27.48 -5.23
C PRO A 6 -8.68 -26.07 -5.78
N LEU A 7 -8.53 -25.99 -7.11
CA LEU A 7 -8.16 -24.77 -7.83
C LEU A 7 -9.08 -23.58 -7.49
N GLU A 8 -10.36 -23.84 -7.20
CA GLU A 8 -11.35 -22.83 -6.79
C GLU A 8 -11.05 -22.26 -5.40
N ALA A 9 -10.82 -23.11 -4.40
CA ALA A 9 -10.44 -22.66 -3.06
C ALA A 9 -9.13 -21.85 -3.06
N ARG A 10 -8.19 -22.20 -3.95
CA ARG A 10 -6.97 -21.40 -4.17
C ARG A 10 -7.28 -20.02 -4.77
N LYS A 11 -8.18 -19.93 -5.76
CA LYS A 11 -8.59 -18.67 -6.38
C LYS A 11 -9.33 -17.76 -5.39
N GLU A 12 -10.23 -18.31 -4.60
CA GLU A 12 -10.96 -17.56 -3.57
C GLU A 12 -10.02 -17.02 -2.49
N HIS A 13 -9.05 -17.85 -2.06
CA HIS A 13 -8.02 -17.43 -1.10
C HIS A 13 -7.16 -16.28 -1.65
N LEU A 14 -6.71 -16.37 -2.91
CA LEU A 14 -5.93 -15.31 -3.56
C LEU A 14 -6.76 -14.02 -3.75
N ALA A 15 -8.05 -14.15 -4.08
CA ALA A 15 -8.96 -13.01 -4.20
C ALA A 15 -9.17 -12.31 -2.85
N ALA A 16 -9.37 -13.07 -1.77
CA ALA A 16 -9.50 -12.54 -0.42
C ALA A 16 -8.20 -11.85 0.05
N GLN A 17 -7.04 -12.44 -0.25
CA GLN A 17 -5.75 -11.84 0.05
C GLN A 17 -5.54 -10.51 -0.70
N LYS A 18 -5.89 -10.47 -1.99
CA LYS A 18 -5.83 -9.26 -2.79
C LYS A 18 -6.77 -8.16 -2.26
N ASP A 19 -7.98 -8.52 -1.84
CA ASP A 19 -8.93 -7.58 -1.25
C ASP A 19 -8.38 -6.98 0.06
N LEU A 20 -7.82 -7.82 0.94
CA LEU A 20 -7.19 -7.37 2.18
C LEU A 20 -6.05 -6.38 1.93
N LEU A 21 -5.16 -6.68 0.97
CA LEU A 21 -4.04 -5.80 0.61
C LEU A 21 -4.53 -4.46 0.04
N ASN A 22 -5.58 -4.47 -0.78
CA ASN A 22 -6.19 -3.23 -1.29
C ASN A 22 -6.83 -2.39 -0.17
N LYS A 23 -7.45 -3.03 0.84
CA LYS A 23 -7.97 -2.33 2.02
C LYS A 23 -6.86 -1.68 2.84
N GLN A 24 -5.72 -2.35 3.01
CA GLN A 24 -4.56 -1.77 3.67
C GLN A 24 -4.00 -0.56 2.91
N ILE A 25 -3.93 -0.61 1.57
CA ILE A 25 -3.55 0.56 0.75
C ILE A 25 -4.53 1.71 0.94
N ALA A 26 -5.83 1.44 0.99
CA ALA A 26 -6.85 2.46 1.21
C ALA A 26 -6.73 3.12 2.61
N GLU A 27 -6.44 2.33 3.63
CA GLU A 27 -6.17 2.84 4.98
C GLU A 27 -4.94 3.76 5.02
N ILE A 28 -3.83 3.32 4.42
CA ILE A 28 -2.61 4.14 4.31
C ILE A 28 -2.90 5.45 3.56
N ARG A 29 -3.69 5.41 2.48
CA ARG A 29 -4.12 6.63 1.77
C ARG A 29 -4.92 7.56 2.68
N SER A 30 -5.83 7.04 3.50
CA SER A 30 -6.59 7.85 4.45
C SER A 30 -5.69 8.50 5.50
N GLN A 31 -4.68 7.78 6.00
CA GLN A 31 -3.72 8.30 6.99
C GLN A 31 -2.80 9.36 6.38
N LEU A 32 -2.30 9.13 5.17
CA LEU A 32 -1.52 10.13 4.42
C LEU A 32 -2.36 11.36 4.12
N ALA A 33 -3.63 11.21 3.74
CA ALA A 33 -4.53 12.36 3.53
C ALA A 33 -4.70 13.22 4.78
N TYR A 34 -4.73 12.60 5.97
CA TYR A 34 -4.76 13.33 7.24
C TYR A 34 -3.45 14.10 7.49
N ILE A 35 -2.30 13.45 7.30
CA ILE A 35 -0.96 14.05 7.47
C ILE A 35 -0.75 15.22 6.49
N PHE A 36 -1.14 15.03 5.24
CA PHE A 36 -1.05 16.07 4.22
C PHE A 36 -2.17 17.11 4.33
N GLU A 37 -3.02 17.07 5.36
CA GLU A 37 -4.12 18.03 5.57
C GLU A 37 -5.05 18.14 4.34
N GLY A 38 -5.28 17.01 3.65
CA GLY A 38 -6.09 16.96 2.44
C GLY A 38 -5.40 17.48 1.16
N LYS A 39 -4.10 17.79 1.20
CA LYS A 39 -3.32 18.15 0.00
C LYS A 39 -3.20 16.96 -0.95
N GLU A 40 -3.09 17.25 -2.25
CA GLU A 40 -2.95 16.22 -3.27
C GLU A 40 -1.60 15.50 -3.19
N PHE A 41 -1.66 14.19 -3.00
CA PHE A 41 -0.53 13.27 -3.12
C PHE A 41 -0.89 12.10 -4.04
N SER A 42 0.14 11.43 -4.53
CA SER A 42 0.04 10.22 -5.32
C SER A 42 0.96 9.15 -4.74
N ILE A 43 0.56 7.89 -4.85
CA ILE A 43 1.40 6.75 -4.44
C ILE A 43 1.84 6.05 -5.71
N ASN A 44 3.15 5.86 -5.87
CA ASN A 44 3.72 5.14 -6.98
C ASN A 44 3.56 3.63 -6.74
N PRO A 45 2.72 2.92 -7.53
CA PRO A 45 2.45 1.51 -7.29
C PRO A 45 3.63 0.59 -7.62
N LYS A 46 4.67 1.09 -8.29
CA LYS A 46 5.90 0.31 -8.58
C LYS A 46 6.94 0.41 -7.48
N THR A 47 7.03 1.57 -6.84
CA THR A 47 8.10 1.86 -5.86
C THR A 47 7.57 2.00 -4.44
N GLY A 48 6.25 2.02 -4.25
CA GLY A 48 5.59 2.31 -2.97
C GLY A 48 5.81 3.74 -2.46
N LYS A 49 6.45 4.61 -3.26
CA LYS A 49 6.80 5.97 -2.84
C LYS A 49 5.59 6.90 -2.86
N VAL A 50 5.56 7.81 -1.90
CA VAL A 50 4.54 8.86 -1.79
C VAL A 50 5.07 10.12 -2.45
N GLU A 51 4.47 10.52 -3.56
CA GLU A 51 4.84 11.70 -4.33
C GLU A 51 3.78 12.79 -4.09
N HIS A 52 4.19 13.92 -3.51
CA HIS A 52 3.31 15.06 -3.28
C HIS A 52 3.20 15.92 -4.55
N ARG A 53 1.98 16.36 -4.92
CA ARG A 53 1.73 17.03 -6.21
C ARG A 53 2.07 18.52 -6.20
N PHE A 54 2.01 19.14 -5.03
CA PHE A 54 2.49 20.50 -4.80
C PHE A 54 3.94 20.41 -4.30
N GLY A 55 4.87 21.06 -4.99
CA GLY A 55 6.31 20.92 -4.78
C GLY A 55 6.74 20.96 -3.31
N GLN A 56 7.87 20.30 -3.02
CA GLN A 56 8.51 20.10 -1.71
C GLN A 56 7.99 21.06 -0.62
N LEU A 57 6.84 20.71 -0.02
CA LEU A 57 6.43 21.33 1.23
C LEU A 57 7.55 21.06 2.22
N GLU A 58 7.81 22.01 3.11
CA GLU A 58 8.60 21.77 4.30
C GLU A 58 7.85 20.75 5.16
N ILE A 59 7.98 19.48 4.77
CA ILE A 59 7.55 18.33 5.55
C ILE A 59 8.47 18.36 6.78
N ASP A 60 7.87 18.60 7.94
CA ASP A 60 8.56 18.60 9.22
C ASP A 60 9.32 17.29 9.40
N ALA A 61 10.40 17.28 10.19
CA ALA A 61 11.23 16.08 10.34
C ALA A 61 10.41 14.87 10.84
N VAL A 62 9.40 15.14 11.68
CA VAL A 62 8.46 14.13 12.21
C VAL A 62 7.60 13.52 11.10
N ASP A 63 7.13 14.33 10.16
CA ASP A 63 6.30 13.85 9.04
C ASP A 63 7.12 13.03 8.04
N LYS A 64 8.44 13.31 7.90
CA LYS A 64 9.33 12.51 7.03
C LYS A 64 9.52 11.08 7.52
N GLU A 65 9.72 10.89 8.83
CA GLU A 65 9.84 9.54 9.39
C GLU A 65 8.53 8.78 9.29
N PHE A 66 7.40 9.45 9.52
CA PHE A 66 6.07 8.86 9.35
C PHE A 66 5.80 8.44 7.90
N ILE A 67 6.12 9.29 6.92
CA ILE A 67 5.95 8.97 5.50
C ILE A 67 6.85 7.81 5.11
N ALA A 68 8.10 7.74 5.60
CA ALA A 68 9.01 6.63 5.31
C ALA A 68 8.48 5.28 5.81
N ASP A 69 7.81 5.23 6.96
CA ASP A 69 7.13 4.01 7.44
C ASP A 69 5.99 3.59 6.49
N PHE A 70 5.17 4.54 6.04
CA PHE A 70 4.14 4.28 5.05
C PHE A 70 4.70 3.78 3.72
N GLU A 71 5.76 4.39 3.21
CA GLU A 71 6.43 3.95 1.99
C GLU A 71 6.94 2.51 2.12
N LYS A 72 7.53 2.15 3.27
CA LYS A 72 7.99 0.79 3.53
C LYS A 72 6.82 -0.21 3.55
N ARG A 73 5.73 0.12 4.25
CA ARG A 73 4.51 -0.71 4.28
C ARG A 73 3.90 -0.87 2.89
N LEU A 74 3.84 0.21 2.10
CA LEU A 74 3.35 0.19 0.72
C LEU A 74 4.23 -0.69 -0.17
N GLN A 75 5.55 -0.62 -0.04
CA GLN A 75 6.48 -1.48 -0.78
C GLN A 75 6.24 -2.97 -0.47
N GLU A 76 6.04 -3.33 0.79
CA GLU A 76 5.74 -4.71 1.18
C GLU A 76 4.40 -5.18 0.62
N ILE A 77 3.35 -4.34 0.70
CA ILE A 77 2.03 -4.68 0.16
C ILE A 77 2.09 -4.84 -1.37
N TYR A 78 2.77 -3.95 -2.09
CA TYR A 78 2.90 -4.05 -3.55
C TYR A 78 3.69 -5.29 -3.96
N LYS A 79 4.74 -5.65 -3.22
CA LYS A 79 5.47 -6.91 -3.43
C LYS A 79 4.54 -8.13 -3.26
N GLN A 80 3.74 -8.16 -2.20
CA GLN A 80 2.77 -9.25 -1.99
C GLN A 80 1.71 -9.30 -3.10
N LEU A 81 1.24 -8.15 -3.59
CA LEU A 81 0.33 -8.08 -4.74
C LEU A 81 0.97 -8.61 -6.03
N GLU A 82 2.28 -8.43 -6.23
CA GLU A 82 3.01 -9.01 -7.37
C GLU A 82 3.16 -10.54 -7.24
N GLU A 83 3.32 -11.07 -6.04
CA GLU A 83 3.42 -12.52 -5.77
C GLU A 83 2.07 -13.25 -5.92
N ILE A 84 0.94 -12.53 -5.90
CA ILE A 84 -0.42 -13.08 -6.09
C ILE A 84 -0.80 -13.22 -7.58
N LYS A 85 0.01 -12.72 -8.52
CA LYS A 85 -0.22 -12.87 -9.98
C LYS A 85 -0.22 -14.32 -10.44
#